data_AF-A0A940VAX1-F1
#
_entry.id   AF-A0A940VAX1-F1
#
_cell.length_a   1.000
_cell.length_b   1.000
_cell.length_c   1.000
_cell.angle_alpha   90.00
_cell.angle_beta   90.00
_cell.angle_gamma   90.00
#
_symmetry.space_group_name_H-M   'P 1'
#
loop_
_entity.id
_entity.type
_entity.pdbx_description
1 polymer ?
#
loop_
_entity_poly.entity_id
_entity_poly.type
_entity_poly.pdbx_seq_one_letter_code
_entity_poly.pdbx_strand_id
1 'polypeptide(L)'
;MDSKLSLTEFERFLDETCDSLRGDRDADEFKEYVIAIVFLKRLNDRFNLEREVRRNKLKAKGFSQSQIEEDLEKRESYRLFVPRIARWEIVKQEKQDLASYLTKAFAEIDDKNRGCLGLLNTIDFNKTSASGEKYITNDDLVSLMEKFEQLELTDDHLAF
;
A
#
# COMPACT_ATOMS: atom_id res chain seq x y z
N MET A 1 9.37 -10.56 -22.50
CA MET A 1 7.93 -10.84 -22.32
C MET A 1 7.76 -10.95 -20.83
N ASP A 2 7.39 -9.84 -20.19
CA ASP A 2 7.14 -9.88 -18.74
C ASP A 2 5.91 -10.77 -18.51
N SER A 3 6.14 -11.86 -17.80
CA SER A 3 5.11 -12.79 -17.39
C SER A 3 4.21 -12.07 -16.41
N LYS A 4 2.91 -11.96 -16.71
CA LYS A 4 1.92 -11.47 -15.76
C LYS A 4 1.93 -12.36 -14.52
N LEU A 5 1.73 -11.76 -13.35
CA LEU A 5 1.62 -12.46 -12.08
C LEU A 5 0.30 -13.26 -12.06
N SER A 6 0.42 -14.58 -12.00
CA SER A 6 -0.74 -15.47 -11.87
C SER A 6 -1.27 -15.49 -10.43
N LEU A 7 -2.54 -15.90 -10.27
CA LEU A 7 -3.15 -16.05 -8.95
C LEU A 7 -2.35 -17.03 -8.07
N THR A 8 -1.93 -18.16 -8.64
CA THR A 8 -1.15 -19.18 -7.93
C THR A 8 0.22 -18.67 -7.48
N GLU A 9 0.90 -17.86 -8.31
CA GLU A 9 2.16 -17.24 -7.90
C GLU A 9 1.96 -16.19 -6.81
N PHE A 10 0.88 -15.43 -6.88
CA PHE A 10 0.53 -14.45 -5.86
C PHE A 10 0.16 -15.12 -4.53
N GLU A 11 -0.67 -16.16 -4.54
CA GLU A 11 -1.01 -16.96 -3.36
C GLU A 11 0.24 -17.56 -2.73
N ARG A 12 1.12 -18.17 -3.53
CA ARG A 12 2.40 -18.70 -3.05
C ARG A 12 3.27 -17.61 -2.41
N PHE A 13 3.34 -16.42 -3.03
CA PHE A 13 4.08 -15.30 -2.46
C PHE A 13 3.51 -14.85 -1.11
N LEU A 14 2.18 -14.82 -0.98
CA LEU A 14 1.52 -14.49 0.28
C LEU A 14 1.82 -15.52 1.36
N ASP A 15 1.77 -16.81 1.03
CA ASP A 15 2.08 -17.90 1.94
C ASP A 15 3.55 -17.83 2.41
N GLU A 16 4.50 -17.71 1.48
CA GLU A 16 5.94 -17.56 1.80
C GLU A 16 6.22 -16.30 2.64
N THR A 17 5.46 -15.23 2.42
CA THR A 17 5.56 -14.00 3.21
C THR A 17 5.03 -14.20 4.61
N CYS A 18 3.87 -14.83 4.76
CA CYS A 18 3.31 -15.18 6.07
C CYS A 18 4.25 -16.10 6.85
N ASP A 19 4.73 -17.17 6.25
CA ASP A 19 5.61 -18.15 6.90
C ASP A 19 6.90 -17.52 7.42
N SER A 20 7.49 -16.60 6.64
CA SER A 20 8.73 -15.93 7.05
C SER A 20 8.58 -14.95 8.22
N LEU A 21 7.39 -14.38 8.42
CA LEU A 21 7.12 -13.34 9.43
C LEU A 21 6.46 -13.91 10.68
N ARG A 22 5.72 -15.02 10.54
CA ARG A 22 4.95 -15.64 11.62
C ARG A 22 5.84 -16.18 12.73
N GLY A 23 6.98 -16.79 12.39
CA GLY A 23 7.73 -17.62 13.34
C GLY A 23 6.79 -18.64 14.02
N ASP A 24 6.73 -18.62 15.35
CA ASP A 24 5.88 -19.50 16.18
C ASP A 24 4.47 -18.93 16.47
N ARG A 25 4.11 -17.76 15.94
CA ARG A 25 2.82 -17.09 16.24
C ARG A 25 1.67 -17.66 15.38
N ASP A 26 0.42 -17.31 15.73
CA ASP A 26 -0.74 -17.82 15.00
C ASP A 26 -0.91 -17.13 13.63
N ALA A 27 -1.28 -17.89 12.60
CA ALA A 27 -1.38 -17.39 11.22
C ALA A 27 -2.50 -16.35 11.05
N ASP A 28 -3.59 -16.50 11.79
CA ASP A 28 -4.75 -15.62 11.69
C ASP A 28 -4.45 -14.19 12.18
N GLU A 29 -3.47 -14.02 13.08
CA GLU A 29 -3.06 -12.71 13.60
C GLU A 29 -2.19 -11.93 12.61
N PHE A 30 -1.45 -12.61 11.73
CA PHE A 30 -0.57 -11.97 10.75
C PHE A 30 -1.30 -11.56 9.46
N LYS A 31 -2.35 -12.29 9.13
CA LYS A 31 -3.10 -12.12 7.89
C LYS A 31 -3.63 -10.69 7.72
N GLU A 32 -4.09 -10.05 8.80
CA GLU A 32 -4.58 -8.68 8.74
C GLU A 32 -3.49 -7.70 8.30
N TYR A 33 -2.26 -7.83 8.82
CA TYR A 33 -1.13 -6.97 8.45
C TYR A 33 -0.69 -7.17 7.00
N VAL A 34 -0.60 -8.42 6.54
CA VAL A 34 -0.25 -8.74 5.14
C VAL A 34 -1.29 -8.13 4.20
N ILE A 35 -2.59 -8.33 4.48
CA ILE A 35 -3.69 -7.75 3.69
C ILE A 35 -3.57 -6.22 3.65
N ALA A 36 -3.25 -5.56 4.76
CA ALA A 36 -3.09 -4.11 4.81
C ALA A 36 -1.99 -3.61 3.87
N ILE A 37 -0.83 -4.26 3.89
CA ILE A 37 0.33 -3.85 3.06
C ILE A 37 0.10 -4.17 1.58
N VAL A 38 -0.48 -5.34 1.26
CA VAL A 38 -0.94 -5.66 -0.12
C VAL A 38 -1.86 -4.56 -0.63
N PHE A 39 -2.85 -4.19 0.18
CA PHE A 39 -3.83 -3.18 -0.20
C PHE A 39 -3.16 -1.82 -0.44
N LEU A 40 -2.26 -1.40 0.46
CA LEU A 40 -1.51 -0.15 0.32
C LEU A 40 -0.68 -0.13 -0.96
N LYS A 41 0.03 -1.23 -1.26
CA LYS A 41 0.85 -1.38 -2.46
C LYS A 41 -0.02 -1.30 -3.72
N ARG A 42 -1.09 -2.09 -3.77
CA ARG A 42 -2.05 -2.12 -4.88
C ARG A 42 -2.68 -0.75 -5.14
N LEU A 43 -3.08 -0.06 -4.08
CA LEU A 43 -3.66 1.27 -4.16
C LEU A 43 -2.67 2.27 -4.77
N ASN A 44 -1.41 2.22 -4.32
CA ASN A 44 -0.34 3.07 -4.81
C ASN A 44 -0.01 2.81 -6.29
N ASP A 45 0.13 1.55 -6.68
CA ASP A 45 0.46 1.15 -8.06
C ASP A 45 -0.60 1.64 -9.03
N ARG A 46 -1.88 1.41 -8.69
CA ARG A 46 -3.01 1.90 -9.47
C ARG A 46 -3.04 3.43 -9.53
N PHE A 47 -2.83 4.10 -8.41
CA PHE A 47 -2.81 5.56 -8.36
C PHE A 47 -1.69 6.14 -9.21
N ASN A 48 -0.49 5.57 -9.16
CA ASN A 48 0.65 6.00 -9.97
C ASN A 48 0.37 5.86 -11.46
N LEU A 49 -0.24 4.75 -11.89
CA LEU A 49 -0.67 4.56 -13.27
C LEU A 49 -1.73 5.59 -13.70
N GLU A 50 -2.77 5.81 -12.88
CA GLU A 50 -3.80 6.82 -13.16
C GLU A 50 -3.20 8.23 -13.25
N ARG A 51 -2.24 8.56 -12.36
CA ARG A 51 -1.49 9.82 -12.39
C ARG A 51 -0.68 9.98 -13.66
N GLU A 52 0.04 8.95 -14.10
CA GLU A 52 0.86 9.01 -15.30
C GLU A 52 0.01 9.23 -16.56
N VAL A 53 -1.09 8.46 -16.69
CA VAL A 53 -2.05 8.63 -17.79
C VAL A 53 -2.60 10.05 -17.81
N ARG A 54 -2.94 10.61 -16.64
CA ARG A 54 -3.44 11.99 -16.52
C ARG A 54 -2.37 13.01 -16.88
N ARG A 55 -1.13 12.84 -16.40
CA ARG A 55 0.02 13.69 -16.73
C ARG A 55 0.21 13.77 -18.24
N ASN A 56 0.22 12.63 -18.92
CA ASN A 56 0.40 12.55 -20.36
C ASN A 56 -0.74 13.24 -21.12
N LYS A 57 -2.00 13.09 -20.66
CA LYS A 57 -3.16 13.81 -21.23
C LYS A 57 -3.06 15.33 -21.08
N LEU A 58 -2.64 15.82 -19.91
CA LEU A 58 -2.49 17.27 -19.68
C LEU A 58 -1.32 17.85 -20.47
N LYS A 59 -0.20 17.12 -20.56
CA LYS A 59 0.95 17.48 -21.38
C LYS A 59 0.56 17.58 -22.86
N ALA A 60 -0.20 16.61 -23.38
CA ALA A 60 -0.71 16.63 -24.75
C ALA A 60 -1.67 17.80 -25.03
N LYS A 61 -2.32 18.34 -23.99
CA LYS A 61 -3.17 19.54 -24.06
C LYS A 61 -2.39 20.86 -23.93
N GLY A 62 -1.06 20.81 -23.76
CA GLY A 62 -0.21 21.99 -23.69
C GLY A 62 -0.17 22.70 -22.33
N PHE A 63 -0.60 22.04 -21.25
CA PHE A 63 -0.46 22.60 -19.90
C PHE A 63 1.01 22.71 -19.49
N SER A 64 1.36 23.76 -18.73
CA SER A 64 2.69 23.90 -18.15
C SER A 64 2.95 22.88 -17.05
N GLN A 65 4.22 22.60 -16.74
CA GLN A 65 4.59 21.65 -15.70
C GLN A 65 3.95 21.99 -14.33
N SER A 66 3.88 23.28 -13.96
CA SER A 66 3.25 23.71 -12.71
C SER A 66 1.76 23.38 -12.66
N GLN A 67 1.04 23.63 -13.77
CA GLN A 67 -0.39 23.33 -13.85
C GLN A 67 -0.65 21.82 -13.82
N ILE A 68 0.23 21.03 -14.44
CA ILE A 68 0.15 19.57 -14.41
C ILE A 68 0.30 19.08 -12.96
N GLU A 69 1.33 19.51 -12.24
CA GLU A 69 1.56 19.05 -10.87
C GLU A 69 0.44 19.49 -9.91
N GLU A 70 -0.10 20.70 -10.07
CA GLU A 70 -1.27 21.15 -9.33
C GLU A 70 -2.49 20.25 -9.60
N ASP A 71 -2.78 19.97 -10.87
CA ASP A 71 -3.94 19.18 -11.25
C ASP A 71 -3.81 17.70 -10.85
N LEU A 72 -2.59 17.16 -10.84
CA LEU A 72 -2.30 15.80 -10.40
C LEU A 72 -2.50 15.60 -8.89
N GLU A 73 -2.61 16.65 -8.09
CA GLU A 73 -2.84 16.61 -6.64
C GLU A 73 -4.32 16.86 -6.26
N LYS A 74 -5.18 17.17 -7.23
CA LYS A 74 -6.62 17.33 -7.01
C LYS A 74 -7.27 15.98 -6.76
N ARG A 75 -7.86 15.78 -5.58
CA ARG A 75 -8.54 14.52 -5.21
C ARG A 75 -9.63 14.16 -6.22
N GLU A 76 -10.42 15.13 -6.66
CA GLU A 76 -11.57 14.96 -7.55
C GLU A 76 -11.20 14.44 -8.94
N SER A 77 -9.91 14.48 -9.29
CA SER A 77 -9.36 13.91 -10.51
C SER A 77 -9.30 12.38 -10.49
N TYR A 78 -9.52 11.75 -9.34
CA TYR A 78 -9.32 10.31 -9.13
C TYR A 78 -10.52 9.67 -8.44
N ARG A 79 -10.75 8.38 -8.74
CA ARG A 79 -11.73 7.57 -8.01
C ARG A 79 -11.23 7.24 -6.61
N LEU A 80 -9.97 6.85 -6.51
CA LEU A 80 -9.24 6.64 -5.27
C LEU A 80 -7.98 7.50 -5.30
N PHE A 81 -7.85 8.39 -4.33
CA PHE A 81 -6.72 9.30 -4.21
C PHE A 81 -5.76 8.81 -3.13
N VAL A 82 -4.46 8.77 -3.45
CA VAL A 82 -3.42 8.47 -2.45
C VAL A 82 -2.75 9.78 -1.99
N PRO A 83 -2.98 10.20 -0.73
CA PRO A 83 -2.35 11.39 -0.17
C PRO A 83 -0.84 11.22 -0.08
N ARG A 84 -0.10 12.34 -0.07
CA ARG A 84 1.36 12.33 -0.07
C ARG A 84 1.97 11.46 1.03
N ILE A 85 1.42 11.51 2.24
CA ILE A 85 1.91 10.73 3.38
C ILE A 85 1.71 9.22 3.21
N ALA A 86 0.80 8.79 2.34
CA ALA A 86 0.51 7.37 2.11
C ALA A 86 1.07 6.86 0.78
N ARG A 87 1.89 7.69 0.10
CA ARG A 87 2.61 7.27 -1.10
C ARG A 87 3.63 6.22 -0.72
N TRP A 88 3.68 5.14 -1.48
CA TRP A 88 4.58 4.02 -1.25
C TRP A 88 6.04 4.46 -1.06
N GLU A 89 6.52 5.34 -1.94
CA GLU A 89 7.86 5.93 -1.88
C GLU A 89 8.17 6.72 -0.61
N ILE A 90 7.14 7.24 0.06
CA ILE A 90 7.26 7.99 1.31
C ILE A 90 7.17 7.01 2.49
N VAL A 91 6.20 6.11 2.49
CA VAL A 91 5.99 5.12 3.57
C VAL A 91 7.23 4.24 3.73
N LYS A 92 7.85 3.76 2.63
CA LYS A 92 9.03 2.88 2.69
C LYS A 92 10.30 3.54 3.26
N GLN A 93 10.31 4.87 3.37
CA GLN A 93 11.42 5.60 3.99
C GLN A 93 11.31 5.63 5.52
N GLU A 94 10.12 5.38 6.07
CA GLU A 94 9.93 5.29 7.51
C GLU A 94 10.36 3.91 8.02
N LYS A 95 11.44 3.89 8.81
CA LYS A 95 12.03 2.66 9.37
C LYS A 95 12.01 2.62 10.89
N GLN A 96 11.65 3.70 11.58
CA GLN A 96 11.73 3.79 13.04
C GLN A 96 10.36 3.60 13.71
N ASP A 97 9.33 4.22 13.17
CA ASP A 97 7.97 4.17 13.73
C ASP A 97 6.92 3.86 12.65
N LEU A 98 7.18 2.78 11.90
CA LEU A 98 6.38 2.43 10.72
C LEU A 98 4.94 2.08 11.10
N ALA A 99 4.71 1.44 12.26
CA ALA A 99 3.38 1.12 12.76
C ALA A 99 2.49 2.37 12.94
N SER A 100 3.01 3.38 13.65
CA SER A 100 2.28 4.64 13.87
C SER A 100 2.16 5.46 12.58
N TYR A 101 3.17 5.38 11.71
CA TYR A 101 3.12 6.03 10.40
C TYR A 101 2.05 5.44 9.50
N LEU A 102 1.99 4.11 9.38
CA LEU A 102 0.96 3.39 8.63
C LEU A 102 -0.44 3.73 9.14
N THR A 103 -0.63 3.78 10.46
CA THR A 103 -1.91 4.18 11.07
C THR A 103 -2.35 5.57 10.58
N LYS A 104 -1.44 6.55 10.55
CA LYS A 104 -1.72 7.91 10.04
C LYS A 104 -1.97 7.90 8.52
N ALA A 105 -1.18 7.15 7.77
CA ALA A 105 -1.30 7.06 6.31
C ALA A 105 -2.64 6.47 5.88
N PHE A 106 -3.10 5.40 6.55
CA PHE A 106 -4.39 4.78 6.28
C PHE A 106 -5.56 5.67 6.67
N ALA A 107 -5.49 6.37 7.81
CA ALA A 107 -6.51 7.34 8.20
C ALA A 107 -6.66 8.47 7.16
N GLU A 108 -5.55 9.01 6.65
CA GLU A 108 -5.58 10.05 5.63
C GLU A 108 -6.07 9.53 4.27
N ILE A 109 -5.72 8.28 3.90
CA ILE A 109 -6.29 7.61 2.73
C ILE A 109 -7.81 7.57 2.87
N ASP A 110 -8.33 7.12 4.01
CA ASP A 110 -9.77 6.96 4.21
C ASP A 110 -10.50 8.32 4.22
N ASP A 111 -9.97 9.33 4.90
CA ASP A 111 -10.47 10.72 4.88
C ASP A 111 -10.58 11.26 3.46
N LYS A 112 -9.49 11.18 2.69
CA LYS A 112 -9.44 11.67 1.31
C LYS A 112 -10.34 10.88 0.37
N ASN A 113 -10.77 9.68 0.75
CA ASN A 113 -11.66 8.84 -0.03
C ASN A 113 -13.10 8.78 0.52
N ARG A 114 -13.51 9.71 1.40
CA ARG A 114 -14.87 9.79 1.99
C ARG A 114 -15.25 8.59 2.86
N GLY A 115 -14.28 7.97 3.53
CA GLY A 115 -14.55 6.86 4.44
C GLY A 115 -14.93 5.54 3.77
N CYS A 116 -14.78 5.43 2.44
CA CYS A 116 -15.26 4.27 1.69
C CYS A 116 -14.32 3.06 1.78
N LEU A 117 -13.13 3.23 2.39
CA LEU A 117 -12.13 2.18 2.44
C LEU A 117 -12.23 1.37 3.72
N GLY A 118 -12.59 1.98 4.87
CA GLY A 118 -13.13 1.36 6.08
C GLY A 118 -12.30 0.25 6.75
N LEU A 119 -11.99 -0.81 6.00
CA LEU A 119 -11.13 -1.94 6.31
C LEU A 119 -9.73 -1.54 6.82
N LEU A 120 -9.18 -0.43 6.33
CA LEU A 120 -7.81 -0.04 6.71
C LEU A 120 -7.73 0.60 8.10
N ASN A 121 -8.84 1.13 8.60
CA ASN A 121 -8.90 1.75 9.93
C ASN A 121 -9.13 0.73 11.05
N THR A 122 -9.40 -0.54 10.73
CA THR A 122 -9.66 -1.58 11.73
C THR A 122 -8.40 -2.29 12.19
N ILE A 123 -7.26 -2.05 11.52
CA ILE A 123 -6.02 -2.78 11.74
C ILE A 123 -5.16 -1.99 12.74
N ASP A 124 -4.88 -2.60 13.88
CA ASP A 124 -4.02 -2.03 14.90
C ASP A 124 -2.58 -2.54 14.74
N PHE A 125 -1.73 -1.72 14.12
CA PHE A 125 -0.29 -1.99 13.97
C PHE A 125 0.49 -1.91 15.29
N ASN A 126 -0.12 -1.40 16.35
CA ASN A 126 0.47 -1.30 17.69
C ASN A 126 -0.14 -2.30 18.68
N LYS A 127 -0.94 -3.25 18.20
CA LYS A 127 -1.56 -4.30 19.00
C LYS A 127 -0.51 -5.05 19.82
N THR A 128 -0.79 -5.21 21.12
CA THR A 128 0.05 -5.98 22.06
C THR A 128 -0.75 -7.09 22.72
N SER A 129 -0.09 -8.21 22.98
CA SER A 129 -0.65 -9.31 23.77
C SER A 129 -0.83 -8.92 25.24
N ALA A 130 -1.44 -9.80 26.04
CA ALA A 130 -1.56 -9.63 27.49
C ALA A 130 -0.19 -9.58 28.21
N SER A 131 0.86 -10.16 27.62
CA SER A 131 2.24 -10.08 28.12
C SER A 131 2.95 -8.76 27.76
N GLY A 132 2.33 -7.90 26.95
CA GLY A 132 2.91 -6.65 26.46
C GLY A 132 3.79 -6.80 25.22
N GLU A 133 3.83 -7.98 24.61
CA GLU A 133 4.57 -8.23 23.38
C GLU A 133 3.79 -7.74 22.17
N LYS A 134 4.45 -7.09 21.21
CA LYS A 134 3.79 -6.66 19.96
C LYS A 134 3.46 -7.87 19.09
N TYR A 135 2.26 -7.88 18.51
CA TYR A 135 1.83 -8.89 17.55
C TYR A 135 2.63 -8.82 16.24
N ILE A 136 3.00 -7.61 15.83
CA ILE A 136 3.92 -7.37 14.72
C ILE A 136 5.00 -6.37 15.15
N THR A 137 6.26 -6.69 14.92
CA THR A 137 7.36 -5.79 15.24
C THR A 137 7.56 -4.77 14.12
N ASN A 138 8.29 -3.69 14.40
CA ASN A 138 8.65 -2.74 13.36
C ASN A 138 9.52 -3.39 12.26
N ASP A 139 10.41 -4.31 12.64
CA ASP A 139 11.27 -5.02 11.69
C ASP A 139 10.47 -5.95 10.78
N ASP A 140 9.40 -6.58 11.31
CA ASP A 140 8.47 -7.38 10.51
C ASP A 140 7.75 -6.51 9.47
N LEU A 141 7.29 -5.31 9.86
CA LEU A 141 6.64 -4.35 8.95
C LEU A 141 7.61 -3.85 7.87
N VAL A 142 8.85 -3.54 8.23
CA VAL A 142 9.89 -3.13 7.25
C VAL A 142 10.17 -4.27 6.27
N SER A 143 10.34 -5.50 6.77
CA SER A 143 10.55 -6.69 5.94
C SER A 143 9.36 -6.95 5.00
N LEU A 144 8.14 -6.75 5.49
CA LEU A 144 6.91 -6.86 4.70
C LEU A 144 6.87 -5.82 3.57
N MET A 145 7.17 -4.56 3.86
CA MET A 145 7.29 -3.50 2.84
C MET A 145 8.34 -3.84 1.78
N GLU A 146 9.52 -4.32 2.18
CA GLU A 146 10.61 -4.68 1.26
C GLU A 146 10.25 -5.87 0.36
N LYS A 147 9.47 -6.83 0.85
CA LYS A 147 8.94 -7.93 0.03
C LYS A 147 7.94 -7.43 -1.01
N PHE A 148 6.99 -6.58 -0.61
CA PHE A 148 5.96 -6.06 -1.51
C PHE A 148 6.48 -5.04 -2.53
N GLU A 149 7.62 -4.38 -2.28
CA GLU A 149 8.30 -3.52 -3.26
C GLU A 149 8.63 -4.27 -4.57
N GLN A 150 8.92 -5.57 -4.48
CA GLN A 150 9.33 -6.41 -5.61
C GLN A 150 8.16 -6.77 -6.53
N LEU A 151 6.93 -6.49 -6.11
CA LEU A 151 5.73 -6.76 -6.89
C LEU A 151 5.24 -5.50 -7.60
N GLU A 152 4.78 -5.68 -8.82
CA GLU A 152 3.96 -4.70 -9.52
C GLU A 152 2.51 -5.19 -9.52
N LEU A 153 1.66 -4.51 -8.76
CA LEU A 153 0.25 -4.86 -8.62
C LEU A 153 -0.62 -3.92 -9.46
N THR A 154 -0.30 -3.71 -10.73
CA THR A 154 -1.12 -2.97 -11.70
C THR A 154 -2.05 -3.92 -12.47
N ASP A 155 -3.17 -3.43 -13.02
CA ASP A 155 -4.18 -4.28 -13.69
C ASP A 155 -3.61 -5.03 -14.90
N ASP A 156 -2.61 -4.44 -15.57
CA ASP A 156 -1.93 -5.00 -16.72
C ASP A 156 -0.88 -6.07 -16.35
N HIS A 157 -0.35 -6.03 -15.12
CA HIS A 157 0.60 -7.00 -14.60
C HIS A 157 -0.03 -8.19 -13.88
N LEU A 158 -1.32 -8.11 -13.51
CA LEU A 158 -2.08 -9.23 -12.94
C LEU A 158 -2.76 -10.05 -14.04
N ALA A 159 -2.74 -11.38 -13.91
CA ALA A 159 -3.40 -12.31 -14.83
C ALA A 159 -4.82 -12.72 -14.40
N PHE A 160 -5.36 -12.12 -13.34
CA PHE A 160 -6.62 -12.47 -12.68
C PHE A 160 -7.44 -11.25 -12.28
#